data_AF-A0A7X8ZE23-F1
#
_entry.id   AF-A0A7X8ZE23-F1
#
_cell.length_a   1.000
_cell.length_b   1.000
_cell.length_c   1.000
_cell.angle_alpha   90.00
_cell.angle_beta   90.00
_cell.angle_gamma   90.00
#
_symmetry.space_group_name_H-M   'P 1'
#
loop_
_entity.id
_entity.type
_entity.pdbx_description
1 polymer ?
#
loop_
_entity_poly.entity_id
_entity_poly.type
_entity_poly.pdbx_seq_one_letter_code
_entity_poly.pdbx_strand_id
1 'polypeptide(L)' 'MVGPKPQDPRVAAPIPQEIEARVNEVLSRPAETLSEEAVHLEEAYRILNDALA' A
#
# COMPACT_ATOMS: atom_id res chain seq x y z
N MET A 1 -21.34 5.89 -12.38
CA MET A 1 -21.33 4.60 -11.65
C MET A 1 -20.34 3.68 -12.35
N VAL A 2 -19.08 3.65 -11.94
CA VAL A 2 -18.11 2.67 -12.44
C VAL A 2 -18.15 1.52 -11.45
N GLY A 3 -18.72 0.38 -11.87
CA GLY A 3 -18.79 -0.82 -11.03
C GLY A 3 -17.39 -1.37 -10.73
N PRO A 4 -17.24 -2.17 -9.66
CA PRO A 4 -15.95 -2.73 -9.28
C PRO A 4 -15.39 -3.55 -10.44
N LYS A 5 -14.12 -3.30 -10.77
CA LYS A 5 -13.44 -3.99 -11.87
C LYS A 5 -13.28 -5.46 -11.49
N PRO A 6 -13.66 -6.42 -12.37
CA PRO A 6 -13.49 -7.84 -12.08
C PRO A 6 -12.00 -8.12 -11.82
N GLN A 7 -11.70 -8.65 -10.64
CA GLN A 7 -10.36 -9.06 -10.27
C GLN A 7 -10.03 -10.34 -11.05
N ASP A 8 -9.02 -10.28 -11.91
CA ASP A 8 -8.61 -11.42 -12.74
C ASP A 8 -8.10 -12.54 -11.81
N PRO A 9 -8.68 -13.75 -11.84
CA PRO A 9 -8.28 -14.85 -10.96
C PRO A 9 -6.86 -15.35 -11.21
N ARG A 10 -6.18 -14.88 -12.27
CA ARG A 10 -4.76 -15.16 -12.54
C ARG A 10 -3.82 -14.18 -11.86
N VAL A 11 -4.32 -13.04 -11.39
CA VAL A 11 -3.57 -12.12 -10.53
C VAL A 11 -3.75 -12.63 -9.12
N ALA A 12 -2.77 -13.38 -8.63
CA ALA A 12 -2.74 -13.80 -7.24
C ALA A 12 -2.96 -12.56 -6.37
N ALA A 13 -3.94 -12.61 -5.47
CA ALA A 13 -4.09 -11.58 -4.46
C ALA A 13 -2.73 -11.44 -3.76
N PRO A 14 -2.20 -10.21 -3.59
CA PRO A 14 -0.89 -10.02 -3.00
C PRO A 14 -0.87 -10.72 -1.65
N ILE A 15 0.10 -11.62 -1.47
CA ILE A 15 0.20 -12.38 -0.22
C ILE A 15 0.63 -11.44 0.91
N PRO A 16 0.25 -11.71 2.18
CA PRO A 16 0.54 -10.81 3.29
C PRO A 16 2.01 -10.35 3.36
N GLN A 17 2.95 -11.23 3.01
CA GLN A 17 4.39 -10.95 2.96
C GLN A 17 4.77 -9.87 1.94
N GLU A 18 4.10 -9.82 0.79
CA GLU A 18 4.35 -8.80 -0.24
C GLU A 18 3.81 -7.44 0.19
N ILE A 19 2.66 -7.41 0.88
CA ILE A 19 2.11 -6.19 1.45
C ILE A 19 3.01 -5.64 2.55
N GLU A 20 3.49 -6.52 3.45
CA GLU A 20 4.43 -6.15 4.51
C GLU A 20 5.74 -5.58 3.93
N ALA A 21 6.30 -6.22 2.90
CA ALA A 21 7.51 -5.74 2.24
C ALA A 21 7.32 -4.34 1.64
N ARG A 22 6.19 -4.09 0.96
CA ARG A 22 5.87 -2.78 0.37
C ARG A 22 5.66 -1.69 1.42
N VAL A 23 4.98 -2.02 2.52
CA VAL A 23 4.80 -1.07 3.64
C VAL A 23 6.16 -0.72 4.26
N ASN A 24 6.99 -1.72 4.54
CA ASN A 24 8.33 -1.50 5.10
C ASN A 24 9.22 -0.68 4.15
N GLU A 25 9.12 -0.89 2.83
CA GLU A 25 9.83 -0.08 1.86
C GLU A 25 9.49 1.41 2.00
N VAL A 26 8.19 1.76 2.05
CA VAL A 26 7.75 3.15 2.22
C VAL A 26 8.22 3.72 3.56
N LEU A 27 8.05 2.99 4.65
CA LEU A 27 8.42 3.45 5.99
C LEU A 27 9.94 3.51 6.21
N SER A 28 10.73 2.85 5.39
CA SER A 28 12.20 2.91 5.43
C SER A 28 12.79 4.13 4.72
N ARG A 29 11.98 4.88 3.97
CA ARG A 29 12.44 6.06 3.23
C ARG A 29 12.86 7.15 4.22
N PRO A 30 14.02 7.80 4.02
CA PRO A 30 14.41 8.91 4.86
C PRO A 30 13.45 10.08 4.67
N ALA A 31 13.07 10.73 5.78
CA ALA A 31 12.32 11.99 5.79
C ALA A 31 13.16 13.07 6.46
N GLU A 32 13.33 14.22 5.80
CA GLU A 32 14.03 15.39 6.35
C GLU A 32 13.08 16.28 7.17
N THR A 33 11.77 16.12 6.94
CA THR A 33 10.73 16.89 7.64
C THR A 33 9.58 16.01 8.12
N LEU A 34 8.84 16.49 9.13
CA LEU A 34 7.62 15.83 9.59
C LEU A 34 6.51 15.78 8.52
N SER A 35 6.53 16.71 7.57
CA SER A 35 5.59 16.69 6.44
C SER A 35 5.88 15.54 5.48
N GLU A 36 7.15 15.25 5.21
CA GLU A 36 7.56 14.09 4.40
C GLU A 36 7.24 12.77 5.12
N GLU A 37 7.50 12.70 6.43
CA GLU A 37 7.13 11.53 7.24
C GLU A 37 5.62 11.25 7.19
N ALA A 38 4.79 12.31 7.26
CA ALA A 38 3.34 12.17 7.15
C ALA A 38 2.91 11.63 5.78
N VAL A 39 3.60 12.02 4.69
CA VAL A 39 3.35 11.50 3.35
C VAL A 39 3.69 10.01 3.26
N HIS A 40 4.82 9.58 3.83
CA HIS A 40 5.20 8.17 3.89
C HIS A 40 4.16 7.33 4.67
N LEU A 41 3.66 7.84 5.79
CA LEU A 41 2.62 7.17 6.58
C LEU A 41 1.29 7.06 5.82
N GLU A 42 0.89 8.12 5.10
CA GLU A 42 -0.33 8.10 4.28
C GLU A 42 -0.21 7.07 3.15
N GLU A 43 0.94 7.00 2.48
CA GLU A 43 1.21 6.01 1.44
C GLU A 43 1.19 4.57 2.00
N ALA A 44 1.82 4.33 3.15
CA ALA A 44 1.77 3.04 3.82
C ALA A 44 0.34 2.64 4.21
N TYR A 45 -0.44 3.57 4.75
CA TYR A 45 -1.86 3.35 5.06
C TYR A 45 -2.67 2.97 3.81
N ARG A 46 -2.44 3.65 2.69
CA ARG A 46 -3.13 3.33 1.42
C ARG A 46 -2.80 1.92 0.93
N ILE A 47 -1.54 1.49 1.02
CA ILE A 47 -1.14 0.12 0.65
C ILE A 47 -1.89 -0.92 1.49
N LEU A 48 -2.00 -0.71 2.80
CA LEU A 48 -2.76 -1.59 3.68
C LEU A 48 -4.25 -1.58 3.37
N ASN A 49 -4.82 -0.39 3.15
CA ASN A 49 -6.24 -0.24 2.88
C ASN A 49 -6.65 -0.88 1.55
N ASP A 50 -5.82 -0.75 0.51
CA ASP A 50 -6.05 -1.36 -0.80
C ASP A 50 -5.97 -2.90 -0.72
N ALA A 51 -5.20 -3.46 0.21
CA ALA A 51 -5.12 -4.91 0.42
C ALA A 51 -6.33 -5.49 1.19
N LEU A 52 -7.13 -4.64 1.85
CA LEU A 52 -8.35 -5.04 2.55
C LEU A 52 -9.61 -4.97 1.68
N ALA A 53 -9.54 -4.32 0.51
CA ALA A 53 -10.65 -4.11 -0.42
C ALA A 53 -10.85 -5.30 -1.37
#